data_AF-A0A7M3ZYV9-F1
#
_entry.id   AF-A0A7M3ZYV9-F1
#
_cell.length_a   1.000
_cell.length_b   1.000
_cell.length_c   1.000
_cell.angle_alpha   90.00
_cell.angle_beta   90.00
_cell.angle_gamma   90.00
#
_symmetry.space_group_name_H-M   'P 1'
#
loop_
_entity.id
_entity.type
_entity.pdbx_description
1 polymer ?
#
loop_
_entity_poly.entity_id
_entity_poly.type
_entity_poly.pdbx_seq_one_letter_code
_entity_poly.pdbx_strand_id
1 'polypeptide(L)' 'HPWISEVSHSLESYKNLISNGKDTTQWLEGFSNRTVYWCSQVLAGIFPFPPKARTRLASESTLIENLPDLNQ' A
#
# COMPACT_ATOMS: atom_id res chain seq x y z
N HIS A 1 3.29 -12.17 2.53
CA HIS A 1 3.08 -10.82 3.12
C HIS A 1 1.65 -10.76 3.68
N PRO A 2 1.42 -10.32 4.93
CA PRO A 2 0.09 -10.32 5.58
C PRO A 2 -1.01 -9.62 4.77
N TRP A 3 -0.72 -8.43 4.21
CA TRP A 3 -1.64 -7.73 3.31
C TRP A 3 -2.08 -8.58 2.11
N ILE A 4 -1.16 -9.27 1.42
CA ILE A 4 -1.50 -10.12 0.27
C ILE A 4 -2.46 -11.24 0.68
N SER A 5 -2.20 -11.87 1.83
CA SER A 5 -3.09 -12.92 2.35
C SER A 5 -4.49 -12.37 2.62
N GLU A 6 -4.59 -11.16 3.16
CA GLU A 6 -5.88 -10.52 3.40
C GLU A 6 -6.63 -10.21 2.11
N VAL A 7 -5.95 -9.69 1.08
CA VAL A 7 -6.55 -9.44 -0.23
C VAL A 7 -7.09 -10.73 -0.86
N SER A 8 -6.34 -11.84 -0.76
CA SER A 8 -6.79 -13.15 -1.24
C SER A 8 -8.07 -13.60 -0.53
N HIS A 9 -8.11 -13.53 0.80
CA HIS A 9 -9.32 -13.90 1.57
C HIS A 9 -10.50 -12.97 1.27
N SER A 10 -10.27 -11.66 1.15
CA SER A 10 -11.31 -10.70 0.79
C SER A 10 -11.90 -11.00 -0.59
N LEU A 11 -11.06 -11.37 -1.57
CA LEU A 11 -11.50 -11.76 -2.91
C LEU A 11 -12.39 -13.02 -2.88
N GLU A 12 -12.01 -14.03 -2.11
CA GLU A 12 -12.83 -15.23 -1.92
C GLU A 12 -14.16 -14.91 -1.27
N SER A 13 -14.14 -14.08 -0.22
CA SER A 13 -15.36 -13.61 0.44
C SER A 13 -16.27 -12.84 -0.51
N TYR A 14 -15.71 -11.99 -1.38
CA TYR A 14 -16.48 -11.24 -2.38
C TYR A 14 -17.16 -12.16 -3.39
N LYS A 15 -16.42 -13.13 -3.93
CA LYS A 15 -16.96 -14.15 -4.85
C LYS A 15 -18.13 -14.90 -4.22
N ASN A 16 -18.00 -15.27 -2.94
CA ASN A 16 -19.05 -15.94 -2.18
C ASN A 16 -20.31 -15.06 -2.03
N LEU A 17 -20.16 -13.76 -1.73
CA LEU A 17 -21.29 -12.83 -1.63
C LEU A 17 -22.04 -12.71 -2.96
N ILE A 18 -21.30 -12.54 -4.06
CA ILE A 18 -21.89 -12.48 -5.41
C ILE A 18 -22.62 -13.77 -5.76
N SER A 19 -22.00 -14.94 -5.53
CA SER A 19 -22.61 -16.23 -5.87
C SER A 19 -23.91 -16.47 -5.10
N ASN A 20 -24.08 -15.82 -3.94
CA ASN A 20 -25.26 -15.91 -3.10
C ASN A 20 -26.24 -14.73 -3.27
N GLY A 21 -26.01 -13.83 -4.24
CA GLY A 21 -26.87 -12.67 -4.49
C GLY A 21 -26.97 -11.70 -3.30
N LYS A 22 -25.94 -11.65 -2.44
CA LYS A 22 -25.94 -10.81 -1.24
C LYS A 22 -25.45 -9.39 -1.57
N ASP A 23 -25.94 -8.41 -0.81
CA ASP A 23 -25.44 -7.04 -0.86
C ASP A 23 -23.95 -7.00 -0.48
N THR A 24 -23.18 -6.23 -1.24
CA THR A 24 -21.73 -6.06 -1.08
C THR A 24 -21.35 -4.74 -0.41
N THR A 25 -22.31 -3.89 -0.05
CA THR A 25 -22.05 -2.54 0.46
C THR A 25 -21.21 -2.57 1.75
N GLN A 26 -21.63 -3.34 2.76
CA GLN A 26 -20.89 -3.49 4.01
C GLN A 26 -19.52 -4.15 3.81
N TRP A 27 -19.44 -5.12 2.89
CA TRP A 27 -18.18 -5.77 2.55
C TRP A 27 -17.18 -4.76 1.96
N LEU A 28 -17.64 -3.91 1.05
CA LEU A 28 -16.81 -2.89 0.40
C LEU A 28 -16.31 -1.86 1.40
N GLU A 29 -17.16 -1.39 2.30
CA GLU A 29 -16.78 -0.48 3.37
C GLU A 29 -15.69 -1.10 4.27
N GLY A 30 -15.90 -2.34 4.71
CA GLY A 30 -14.92 -3.09 5.50
C GLY A 30 -13.58 -3.25 4.77
N PHE A 31 -13.61 -3.68 3.51
CA PHE A 31 -12.40 -3.84 2.70
C PHE A 31 -11.67 -2.52 2.46
N SER A 32 -12.40 -1.42 2.27
CA SER A 32 -11.81 -0.07 2.10
C SER A 32 -11.09 0.37 3.38
N ASN A 33 -11.71 0.20 4.54
CA ASN A 33 -11.10 0.53 5.84
C ASN A 33 -9.82 -0.27 6.08
N ARG A 34 -9.83 -1.57 5.76
CA ARG A 34 -8.65 -2.43 5.85
C ARG A 34 -7.55 -2.02 4.87
N THR A 35 -7.92 -1.59 3.67
CA THR A 35 -6.96 -1.07 2.68
C THR A 35 -6.28 0.20 3.21
N VAL A 36 -7.05 1.15 3.77
CA VAL A 36 -6.49 2.36 4.39
C VAL A 36 -5.55 2.00 5.54
N TYR A 37 -5.93 1.04 6.39
CA TYR A 37 -5.05 0.53 7.45
C TYR A 37 -3.72 0.02 6.88
N TRP A 38 -3.74 -0.86 5.88
CA TRP A 38 -2.52 -1.40 5.30
C TRP A 38 -1.65 -0.33 4.64
N CYS A 39 -2.24 0.61 3.90
CA CYS A 39 -1.53 1.76 3.36
C CYS A 39 -0.83 2.58 4.46
N SER A 40 -1.49 2.79 5.61
CA SER A 40 -0.87 3.49 6.73
C SER A 40 0.35 2.75 7.30
N GLN A 41 0.29 1.42 7.40
CA GLN A 41 1.40 0.60 7.87
C GLN A 41 2.60 0.68 6.90
N VAL A 42 2.34 0.67 5.58
CA VAL A 42 3.36 0.85 4.54
C VAL A 42 4.06 2.19 4.72
N LEU A 43 3.29 3.28 4.82
CA LEU A 43 3.83 4.64 4.93
C LEU A 43 4.59 4.87 6.25
N ALA A 44 4.16 4.21 7.32
CA ALA A 44 4.84 4.23 8.61
C ALA A 44 6.09 3.34 8.62
N GLY A 45 6.25 2.44 7.64
CA GLY A 45 7.31 1.45 7.59
C GLY A 45 7.27 0.46 8.75
N ILE A 46 6.06 0.09 9.17
CA ILE A 46 5.83 -0.89 10.23
C ILE A 46 6.07 -2.29 9.63
N PHE A 47 6.69 -3.20 10.39
CA PHE A 47 6.90 -4.58 9.95
C PHE A 47 5.59 -5.20 9.43
N PRO A 48 5.59 -5.87 8.26
CA PRO A 48 6.74 -6.33 7.49
C PRO A 48 7.15 -5.40 6.33
N PHE A 49 6.68 -4.15 6.32
CA PHE A 49 7.07 -3.17 5.31
C PHE A 49 8.48 -2.62 5.58
N PRO A 50 9.18 -2.15 4.55
CA PRO A 50 10.46 -1.46 4.72
C PRO A 50 10.29 -0.28 5.70
N PRO A 51 11.29 0.01 6.55
CA PRO A 51 11.21 1.12 7.48
C PRO A 51 10.99 2.44 6.73
N LYS A 52 10.37 3.40 7.40
CA LYS A 52 10.09 4.72 6.83
C LYS A 52 11.37 5.29 6.22
N ALA A 53 11.26 5.76 4.97
CA ALA A 53 12.37 6.41 4.29
C ALA A 53 12.92 7.53 5.18
N ARG A 54 14.23 7.51 5.40
CA ARG A 54 14.90 8.55 6.19
C ARG A 54 14.77 9.88 5.47
N THR A 55 14.67 10.96 6.23
CA THR A 55 14.73 12.31 5.68
C THR A 55 16.01 12.45 4.87
N ARG A 56 15.88 12.93 3.63
CA ARG A 56 17.02 13.16 2.75
C ARG A 56 17.94 14.19 3.38
N LEU A 57 19.23 13.88 3.47
CA LEU A 57 20.24 14.77 4.06
C LEU A 57 20.61 15.93 3.12
N ALA A 58 20.62 15.67 1.81
CA ALA A 58 20.88 16.68 0.79
C ALA A 58 19.59 17.33 0.30
N SER A 59 19.63 18.61 -0.04
CA SER A 59 18.53 19.26 -0.75
C SER A 59 18.41 18.69 -2.17
N GLU A 60 17.24 18.91 -2.79
CA GLU A 60 17.04 18.57 -4.20
C GLU A 60 18.05 19.28 -5.11
N SER A 61 18.31 20.58 -4.88
CA SER A 61 19.27 21.35 -5.67
C SER A 61 20.68 20.74 -5.62
N THR A 62 21.16 20.37 -4.43
CA THR A 62 22.46 19.71 -4.26
C THR A 62 22.51 18.38 -4.99
N LEU A 63 21.43 17.61 -5.05
CA LEU A 63 21.42 16.37 -5.82
C LEU A 63 21.50 16.63 -7.33
N ILE A 64 20.78 17.62 -7.84
CA ILE A 64 20.76 17.98 -9.26
C ILE A 64 22.14 18.47 -9.70
N GLU A 65 22.80 19.32 -8.91
CA GLU A 65 24.16 19.81 -9.16
C GLU A 65 25.22 18.70 -9.21
N ASN A 66 24.97 17.58 -8.54
CA ASN A 66 25.88 16.44 -8.48
C ASN A 66 25.49 15.28 -9.40
N LEU A 67 24.48 15.45 -10.27
CA LEU A 67 24.19 14.44 -11.28
C LEU A 67 25.35 14.37 -12.27
N PRO A 68 25.93 13.20 -12.53
CA PRO A 68 26.96 13.08 -13.55
C PRO A 68 26.36 13.44 -14.92
N ASP A 69 27.10 14.21 -15.70
CA ASP A 69 26.79 14.60 -17.09
C ASP A 69 26.81 13.33 -17.97
N LEU A 70 25.77 12.51 -17.87
CA LEU A 70 25.68 11.22 -18.57
C LEU A 70 25.14 11.35 -20.00
N ASN A 71 24.79 12.55 -20.46
CA ASN A 71 24.24 12.78 -21.81
C ASN A 71 24.71 14.13 -22.41
N GLN A 72 26.02 14.35 -22.54
CA GLN A 72 26.53 15.31 -23.53
C GLN A 72 26.78 14.61 -24.87
#